data_AF-A0A918E0P1-F1
#
_entry.id   AF-A0A918E0P1-F1
#
_cell.length_a   1.000
_cell.length_b   1.000
_cell.length_c   1.000
_cell.angle_alpha   90.00
_cell.angle_beta   90.00
_cell.angle_gamma   90.00
#
_symmetry.space_group_name_H-M   'P 1'
#
loop_
_entity.id
_entity.type
_entity.pdbx_description
1 polymer ?
#
loop_
_entity_poly.entity_id
_entity_poly.type
_entity_poly.pdbx_seq_one_letter_code
_entity_poly.pdbx_strand_id
1 'polypeptide(L)'
;MAELWLSRTKRAPCNCGDLVSNQPLGAPLTTPGGAILSPAFSPDGNTVYAAGEHLPLQKYNISPERVAADLCKRIGGALSRDDWHAYISEAPYRRTC
;
A
#
# COMPACT_ATOMS: atom_id res chain seq x y z
N MET A 1 8.83 -53.84 -6.79
CA MET A 1 8.33 -53.57 -5.43
C MET A 1 8.31 -52.06 -5.24
N ALA A 2 7.09 -51.50 -5.16
CA ALA A 2 6.61 -50.16 -4.74
C ALA A 2 7.46 -48.91 -5.09
N GLU A 3 7.08 -47.98 -5.98
CA GLU A 3 5.89 -47.08 -6.08
C GLU A 3 5.80 -45.91 -5.07
N LEU A 4 5.70 -44.70 -5.64
CA LEU A 4 4.95 -43.49 -5.20
C LEU A 4 5.51 -42.72 -3.98
N TRP A 5 5.83 -41.42 -4.04
CA TRP A 5 4.92 -40.32 -4.37
C TRP A 5 5.59 -39.14 -5.11
N LEU A 6 5.02 -38.81 -6.27
CA LEU A 6 5.04 -37.48 -6.87
C LEU A 6 4.26 -36.51 -5.98
N SER A 7 4.90 -35.47 -5.45
CA SER A 7 4.19 -34.23 -5.12
C SER A 7 4.63 -33.15 -6.09
N ARG A 8 3.85 -33.03 -7.17
CA ARG A 8 3.82 -31.84 -8.01
C ARG A 8 3.34 -30.68 -7.14
N THR A 9 4.24 -29.87 -6.59
CA THR A 9 3.86 -28.52 -6.20
C THR A 9 3.64 -27.73 -7.48
N LYS A 10 2.40 -27.74 -7.97
CA LYS A 10 1.93 -26.83 -9.01
C LYS A 10 2.36 -25.43 -8.57
N ARG A 11 3.28 -24.82 -9.31
CA ARG A 11 3.42 -23.36 -9.34
C ARG A 11 2.08 -22.86 -9.86
N ALA A 12 1.14 -22.60 -8.95
CA ALA A 12 -0.03 -21.82 -9.28
C ALA A 12 0.52 -20.46 -9.71
N PRO A 13 0.18 -19.94 -10.91
CA PRO A 13 0.45 -18.54 -11.18
C PRO A 13 -0.25 -17.75 -10.08
N CYS A 14 0.47 -16.86 -9.41
CA CYS A 14 -0.20 -15.84 -8.61
C CYS A 14 -1.07 -15.07 -9.59
N ASN A 15 -2.39 -15.31 -9.58
CA ASN A 15 -3.32 -14.41 -10.21
C ASN A 15 -3.40 -13.18 -9.29
N CYS A 16 -2.33 -12.36 -9.30
CA CYS A 16 -2.36 -10.99 -8.79
C CYS A 16 -3.14 -10.14 -9.81
N GLY A 17 -4.35 -10.58 -10.11
CA GLY A 17 -5.31 -9.84 -10.91
C GLY A 17 -6.05 -8.88 -9.99
N ASP A 18 -6.12 -7.64 -10.43
CA ASP A 18 -6.99 -6.58 -9.92
C ASP A 18 -6.60 -5.91 -8.59
N LEU A 19 -5.47 -5.19 -8.62
CA LEU A 19 -5.51 -3.83 -8.05
C LEU A 19 -6.34 -2.95 -9.00
N VAL A 20 -7.66 -2.97 -8.84
CA VAL A 20 -8.64 -2.23 -9.68
C VAL A 20 -8.37 -0.71 -9.65
N SER A 21 -7.75 -0.22 -8.58
CA SER A 21 -7.34 1.17 -8.46
C SER A 21 -5.87 1.31 -8.84
N ASN A 22 -5.57 1.42 -10.13
CA ASN A 22 -4.28 1.95 -10.58
C ASN A 22 -4.26 3.49 -10.50
N GLN A 23 -5.13 4.08 -9.67
CA GLN A 23 -5.23 5.51 -9.49
C GLN A 23 -4.32 5.91 -8.31
N PRO A 24 -3.30 6.75 -8.56
CA PRO A 24 -2.43 7.20 -7.49
C PRO A 24 -3.24 8.01 -6.47
N LEU A 25 -3.31 7.51 -5.22
CA LEU A 25 -4.01 8.14 -4.10
C LEU A 25 -3.26 9.37 -3.53
N GLY A 26 -2.31 9.92 -4.28
CA GLY A 26 -1.49 11.04 -3.83
C GLY A 26 -0.47 11.47 -4.88
N ALA A 27 0.27 12.53 -4.56
CA ALA A 27 1.37 12.98 -5.39
C ALA A 27 2.49 11.92 -5.43
N PRO A 28 3.20 11.77 -6.56
CA PRO A 28 4.39 10.93 -6.62
C PRO A 28 5.40 11.32 -5.53
N LEU A 29 5.97 10.34 -4.85
CA LEU A 29 7.05 10.58 -3.90
C LEU A 29 8.29 11.07 -4.68
N THR A 30 8.54 12.37 -4.67
CA THR A 30 9.74 12.97 -5.26
C THR A 30 10.94 12.68 -4.36
N THR A 31 11.91 11.91 -4.86
CA THR A 31 13.17 11.68 -4.13
C THR A 31 14.28 12.58 -4.65
N PRO A 32 15.17 13.12 -3.78
CA PRO A 32 16.11 14.18 -4.18
C PRO A 32 17.27 13.78 -5.12
N GLY A 33 17.38 12.52 -5.59
CA GLY A 33 18.63 12.06 -6.18
C GLY A 33 18.61 10.82 -7.08
N GLY A 34 17.46 10.27 -7.47
CA GLY A 34 17.45 9.14 -8.40
C GLY A 34 16.16 8.33 -8.44
N ALA A 35 16.18 7.23 -9.18
CA ALA A 35 15.08 6.27 -9.17
C ALA A 35 15.10 5.44 -7.87
N ILE A 36 13.92 5.19 -7.29
CA ILE A 36 13.76 4.16 -6.28
C ILE A 36 13.89 2.81 -6.98
N LEU A 37 14.89 2.02 -6.58
CA LEU A 37 15.13 0.69 -7.14
C LEU A 37 14.40 -0.39 -6.35
N SER A 38 14.20 -0.16 -5.04
CA SER A 38 13.58 -1.13 -4.15
C SER A 38 12.74 -0.45 -3.07
N PRO A 39 11.41 -0.59 -3.11
CA PRO A 39 10.55 -0.33 -1.96
C PRO A 39 10.42 -1.58 -1.07
N ALA A 40 10.30 -1.40 0.25
CA ALA A 40 9.99 -2.45 1.20
C ALA A 40 9.04 -1.95 2.29
N PHE A 41 8.07 -2.76 2.68
CA PHE A 41 7.16 -2.45 3.79
C PHE A 41 7.69 -3.04 5.10
N SER A 42 7.49 -2.34 6.22
CA SER A 42 7.68 -2.95 7.53
C SER A 42 6.67 -4.09 7.76
N PRO A 43 6.99 -5.08 8.61
CA PRO A 43 6.08 -6.21 8.87
C PRO A 43 4.70 -5.80 9.40
N ASP A 44 4.62 -4.65 10.08
CA ASP A 44 3.38 -4.06 10.60
C ASP A 44 2.64 -3.20 9.56
N GLY A 45 3.19 -3.03 8.35
CA GLY A 45 2.59 -2.24 7.27
C GLY A 45 2.62 -0.72 7.47
N ASN A 46 3.17 -0.23 8.58
CA ASN A 46 3.11 1.19 8.93
C ASN A 46 4.25 2.03 8.36
N THR A 47 5.25 1.41 7.74
CA THR A 47 6.42 2.09 7.20
C THR A 47 6.75 1.57 5.81
N VAL A 48 7.06 2.49 4.90
CA VAL A 48 7.72 2.18 3.63
C VAL A 48 9.17 2.65 3.70
N TYR A 49 10.06 1.74 3.35
CA TYR A 49 11.47 2.01 3.10
C TYR A 49 11.68 2.12 1.59
N ALA A 50 12.32 3.18 1.14
CA ALA A 50 12.70 3.35 -0.26
C ALA A 50 14.21 3.54 -0.39
N ALA A 51 14.83 2.73 -1.24
CA ALA A 51 16.26 2.77 -1.51
C ALA A 51 16.53 2.86 -3.02
N GLY A 52 17.62 3.54 -3.38
CA GLY A 52 18.12 3.68 -4.74
C GLY A 52 19.64 3.87 -4.74
N GLU A 53 20.26 3.74 -5.90
CA GLU A 53 21.73 3.72 -6.06
C GLU A 53 22.43 4.97 -5.52
N HIS A 54 21.79 6.13 -5.62
CA HIS A 54 22.29 7.42 -5.14
C HIS A 54 21.33 8.09 -4.16
N LEU A 55 20.45 7.31 -3.54
CA LEU A 55 19.47 7.80 -2.59
C LEU A 55 19.77 7.28 -1.18
N PRO A 56 19.90 8.18 -0.18
CA PRO A 56 19.85 7.76 1.22
C PRO A 56 18.57 6.98 1.47
N LEU A 57 18.63 5.95 2.32
CA LEU A 57 17.46 5.18 2.73
C LEU A 57 16.36 6.15 3.23
N GLN A 58 15.26 6.23 2.49
CA GLN A 58 14.11 7.03 2.86
C GLN A 58 13.15 6.18 3.67
N LYS A 59 12.59 6.77 4.73
CA LYS A 59 11.60 6.13 5.58
C LYS A 59 10.33 6.98 5.59
N TYR A 60 9.22 6.41 5.13
CA TYR A 60 7.91 7.04 5.12
C TYR A 60 6.99 6.32 6.08
N ASN A 61 6.37 7.05 7.02
CA ASN A 61 5.32 6.51 7.86
C ASN A 61 3.99 6.58 7.10
N ILE A 62 3.36 5.43 6.92
CA ILE A 62 2.10 5.28 6.18
C ILE A 62 0.99 4.65 7.06
N SER A 63 1.14 4.67 8.39
CA SER A 63 0.14 4.12 9.32
C SER A 63 -1.25 4.69 9.02
N PRO A 64 -2.22 3.86 8.58
CA PRO A 64 -3.55 4.31 8.24
C PRO A 64 -4.25 5.01 9.40
N GLU A 65 -4.04 4.53 10.63
CA GLU A 65 -4.62 5.10 11.85
C GLU A 65 -4.08 6.51 12.11
N ARG A 66 -2.77 6.71 11.95
CA ARG A 66 -2.15 8.02 12.14
C ARG A 66 -2.57 8.99 11.04
N VAL A 67 -2.56 8.56 9.78
CA VAL A 67 -2.99 9.40 8.65
C VAL A 67 -4.45 9.80 8.81
N ALA A 68 -5.33 8.87 9.17
CA ALA A 68 -6.74 9.18 9.44
C ALA A 68 -6.88 10.21 10.57
N ALA A 69 -6.17 10.02 11.70
CA ALA A 69 -6.22 10.96 12.82
C ALA A 69 -5.69 12.37 12.45
N ASP A 70 -4.62 12.46 11.67
CA ASP A 70 -4.06 13.73 11.21
C ASP A 70 -4.99 14.43 10.22
N LEU A 71 -5.64 13.67 9.34
CA LEU A 71 -6.68 14.21 8.46
C LEU A 71 -7.88 14.70 9.26
N CYS A 72 -8.40 13.92 10.21
CA CYS A 72 -9.52 14.34 11.08
C CYS A 72 -9.26 15.71 11.73
N LYS A 73 -8.03 15.98 12.17
CA LYS A 73 -7.64 17.27 12.74
C LYS A 73 -7.62 18.42 11.74
N ARG A 74 -7.32 18.14 10.46
CA ARG A 74 -7.18 19.14 9.39
C ARG A 74 -8.51 19.49 8.73
N ILE A 75 -9.30 18.48 8.37
CA ILE A 75 -10.59 18.66 7.69
C ILE A 75 -11.76 18.83 8.66
N GLY A 76 -11.56 18.58 9.97
CA GLY A 76 -12.53 18.90 11.01
C GLY A 76 -13.72 17.93 11.10
N GLY A 77 -13.66 16.78 10.42
CA GLY A 77 -14.73 15.80 10.43
C GLY A 77 -14.43 14.59 9.56
N ALA A 78 -15.34 13.61 9.62
CA ALA A 78 -15.27 12.42 8.79
C ALA A 78 -15.52 12.76 7.31
N LEU A 79 -14.89 12.00 6.41
CA LEU A 79 -15.26 12.02 4.99
C LEU A 79 -16.75 11.66 4.83
N SER A 80 -17.45 12.40 3.97
CA SER A 80 -18.81 12.03 3.61
C SER A 80 -18.82 10.68 2.88
N ARG A 81 -19.97 10.00 2.80
CA ARG A 81 -20.09 8.75 2.06
C ARG A 81 -19.77 8.94 0.58
N ASP A 82 -20.15 10.08 0.02
CA ASP A 82 -19.91 10.41 -1.39
C ASP A 82 -18.42 10.67 -1.63
N ASP A 83 -17.75 11.43 -0.76
CA ASP A 83 -16.31 11.64 -0.83
C ASP A 83 -15.53 10.32 -0.64
N TRP A 84 -15.98 9.47 0.29
CA TRP A 84 -15.39 8.16 0.49
C TRP A 84 -15.48 7.31 -0.78
N HIS A 85 -16.64 7.23 -1.42
CA HIS A 85 -16.78 6.47 -2.66
C HIS A 85 -16.02 7.10 -3.83
N ALA A 86 -15.87 8.42 -3.86
CA ALA A 86 -15.11 9.11 -4.89
C ALA A 86 -13.59 8.86 -4.78
N TYR A 87 -13.04 8.79 -3.56
CA TYR A 87 -11.59 8.67 -3.35
C TYR A 87 -11.12 7.29 -2.89
N ILE A 88 -12.00 6.47 -2.29
CA ILE A 88 -11.70 5.17 -1.64
C ILE A 88 -12.79 4.16 -2.04
N SER A 89 -12.93 3.91 -3.34
CA SER A 89 -13.97 3.05 -3.91
C SER A 89 -13.81 1.56 -3.56
N GLU A 90 -12.58 1.15 -3.25
CA GLU A 90 -12.18 -0.24 -3.00
C GLU A 90 -12.45 -0.71 -1.56
N ALA A 91 -12.67 0.23 -0.62
CA ALA A 91 -12.89 -0.10 0.78
C ALA A 91 -14.35 0.16 1.19
N PRO A 92 -14.96 -0.72 2.02
CA PRO A 92 -16.25 -0.45 2.62
C PRO A 92 -16.23 0.88 3.38
N TYR A 93 -17.30 1.66 3.25
CA TYR A 93 -17.43 2.92 3.97
C TYR A 93 -17.23 2.72 5.48
N ARG A 94 -16.28 3.46 6.04
CA ARG A 94 -16.01 3.49 7.48
C ARG A 94 -15.91 4.94 7.95
N ARG A 95 -16.54 5.23 9.08
CA ARG A 95 -16.30 6.48 9.80
C ARG A 95 -14.89 6.48 10.41
N THR A 96 -14.03 7.34 9.87
CA THR A 96 -12.64 7.54 10.31
C THR A 96 -12.53 8.54 11.47
N CYS A 97 -13.48 9.48 11.51
CA CYS A 97 -13.88 10.32 12.63
C CYS A 97 -15.41 10.13 12.83
#